data_AF-A0AAD0HWF1-F1
#
_entry.id   AF-A0AAD0HWF1-F1
#
_cell.length_a   1.000
_cell.length_b   1.000
_cell.length_c   1.000
_cell.angle_alpha   90.00
_cell.angle_beta   90.00
_cell.angle_gamma   90.00
#
_symmetry.space_group_name_H-M   'P 1'
#
loop_
_entity.id
_entity.type
_entity.pdbx_description
1 polymer ?
#
loop_
_entity_poly.entity_id
_entity_poly.type
_entity_poly.pdbx_seq_one_letter_code
_entity_poly.pdbx_strand_id
1 'polypeptide(L)'
;MNINDYNSKNTGKQVLVLGEDDIKVLNHFASIAKSGELKGLIVAGKYVGFTDTYRLASIKDIHEDLPGTNTGNALMYDVLDVLKKAKSLAVLKDGKLAIQVGVEVTEYEPMKDVKVPNIATVREGLDYETYTEAFPSVNFAENVVWKMLKTPAGQERYKKYFKFESGKVIVEAYPNENSKLFLEILELKKDRTSLVTNLDCKYLDLWFKWTKNSKFDLAIGKNSNCAVKFSKDKVDYIVMPLSMME
;
A
#
# COMPACT_ATOMS: atom_id res chain seq x y z
N MET A 1 17.04 8.72 23.93
CA MET A 1 16.73 9.97 24.70
C MET A 1 15.26 9.97 25.07
N ASN A 2 14.83 10.54 26.20
CA ASN A 2 13.40 10.67 26.51
C ASN A 2 12.69 11.55 25.47
N ILE A 3 11.44 11.23 25.11
CA ILE A 3 10.65 11.96 24.10
C ILE A 3 10.52 13.47 24.38
N ASN A 4 10.38 13.88 25.64
CA ASN A 4 10.22 15.30 25.99
C ASN A 4 11.51 16.08 25.71
N ASP A 5 12.65 15.54 26.14
CA ASP A 5 13.97 16.11 25.88
C ASP A 5 14.29 16.12 24.38
N TYR A 6 13.92 15.02 23.70
CA TYR A 6 14.15 14.86 22.28
C TYR A 6 13.37 15.89 21.46
N ASN A 7 12.08 16.06 21.76
CA ASN A 7 11.23 17.04 21.10
C ASN A 7 11.74 18.47 21.35
N SER A 8 12.11 18.80 22.59
CA SER A 8 12.68 20.11 22.94
C SER A 8 13.91 20.43 22.07
N LYS A 9 14.85 19.49 21.94
CA LYS A 9 16.07 19.66 21.12
C LYS A 9 15.87 19.65 19.60
N ASN A 10 14.74 19.11 19.14
CA ASN A 10 14.44 18.91 17.71
C ASN A 10 13.24 19.70 17.20
N THR A 11 12.74 20.65 18.00
CA THR A 11 11.69 21.60 17.61
C THR A 11 12.07 22.28 16.28
N GLY A 12 11.18 22.21 15.28
CA GLY A 12 11.39 22.81 13.96
C GLY A 12 12.41 22.11 13.05
N LYS A 13 12.97 20.96 13.46
CA LYS A 13 13.86 20.13 12.64
C LYS A 13 13.16 18.98 11.93
N GLN A 14 11.93 18.67 12.33
CA GLN A 14 11.11 17.63 11.72
C GLN A 14 10.61 18.11 10.35
N VAL A 15 10.58 17.19 9.39
CA VAL A 15 10.01 17.42 8.06
C VAL A 15 8.84 16.49 7.75
N LEU A 16 8.68 15.44 8.55
CA LEU A 16 7.59 14.47 8.46
C LEU A 16 7.37 13.87 9.84
N VAL A 17 6.12 13.67 10.26
CA VAL A 17 5.76 13.03 11.53
C VAL A 17 4.58 12.07 11.33
N LEU A 18 4.71 10.85 11.85
CA LEU A 18 3.63 9.85 11.90
C LEU A 18 3.37 9.39 13.33
N GLY A 19 2.08 9.29 13.69
CA GLY A 19 1.62 8.91 15.01
C GLY A 19 1.35 7.41 15.15
N GLU A 20 0.82 7.00 16.31
CA GLU A 20 0.67 5.59 16.65
C GLU A 20 -0.25 4.83 15.70
N ASP A 21 -1.37 5.44 15.28
CA ASP A 21 -2.29 4.80 14.36
C ASP A 21 -1.67 4.63 12.96
N ASP A 22 -0.77 5.52 12.56
CA ASP A 22 -0.01 5.40 11.32
C ASP A 22 0.98 4.25 11.39
N ILE A 23 1.66 4.12 12.54
CA ILE A 23 2.55 2.98 12.79
C ILE A 23 1.76 1.65 12.74
N LYS A 24 0.53 1.60 13.25
CA LYS A 24 -0.34 0.40 13.14
C LYS A 24 -0.64 0.07 11.68
N VAL A 25 -0.93 1.08 10.85
CA VAL A 25 -1.12 0.91 9.40
C VAL A 25 0.18 0.41 8.75
N LEU A 26 1.33 1.02 9.02
CA LEU A 26 2.62 0.57 8.48
C LEU A 26 2.90 -0.89 8.85
N ASN A 27 2.70 -1.26 10.12
CA ASN A 27 2.92 -2.63 10.58
C ASN A 27 2.03 -3.66 9.88
N HIS A 28 0.79 -3.28 9.49
CA HIS A 28 -0.07 -4.14 8.68
C HIS A 28 0.55 -4.45 7.31
N PHE A 29 1.12 -3.43 6.65
CA PHE A 29 1.69 -3.55 5.31
C PHE A 29 3.18 -3.95 5.29
N ALA A 30 3.86 -4.03 6.44
CA ALA A 30 5.28 -4.37 6.54
C ALA A 30 5.66 -5.74 5.95
N SER A 31 4.68 -6.62 5.71
CA SER A 31 4.90 -7.88 4.99
C SER A 31 5.39 -7.69 3.56
N ILE A 32 5.09 -6.56 2.91
CA ILE A 32 5.56 -6.21 1.56
C ILE A 32 7.09 -6.19 1.53
N ALA A 33 7.72 -5.49 2.48
CA ALA A 33 9.18 -5.40 2.59
C ALA A 33 9.85 -6.72 3.00
N LYS A 34 9.13 -7.62 3.69
CA LYS A 34 9.69 -8.93 4.08
C LYS A 34 9.81 -9.90 2.91
N SER A 35 8.88 -9.82 1.96
CA SER A 35 8.87 -10.67 0.76
C SER A 35 9.65 -10.10 -0.42
N GLY A 36 9.87 -8.78 -0.44
CA GLY A 36 10.53 -8.09 -1.53
C GLY A 36 12.06 -7.98 -1.39
N GLU A 37 12.69 -7.45 -2.43
CA GLU A 37 14.12 -7.12 -2.43
C GLU A 37 14.40 -5.86 -1.59
N LEU A 38 13.44 -4.93 -1.53
CA LEU A 38 13.52 -3.69 -0.76
C LEU A 38 13.08 -3.93 0.69
N LYS A 39 14.03 -4.36 1.52
CA LYS A 39 13.80 -4.80 2.90
C LYS A 39 13.86 -3.65 3.93
N GLY A 40 13.13 -2.56 3.70
CA GLY A 40 13.16 -1.42 4.60
C GLY A 40 11.96 -0.50 4.50
N LEU A 41 11.86 0.44 5.43
CA LEU A 41 10.89 1.53 5.41
C LEU A 41 11.37 2.59 4.41
N ILE A 42 10.55 2.92 3.42
CA ILE A 42 10.88 3.95 2.42
C ILE A 42 10.20 5.25 2.79
N VAL A 43 10.92 6.36 2.65
CA VAL A 43 10.44 7.72 2.86
C VAL A 43 10.75 8.55 1.62
N ALA A 44 9.74 9.25 1.08
CA ALA A 44 9.92 10.22 0.01
C ALA A 44 8.80 11.26 0.02
N GLY A 45 9.16 12.55 -0.07
CA GLY A 45 8.18 13.64 0.07
C GLY A 45 7.48 13.58 1.43
N LYS A 46 6.14 13.71 1.41
CA LYS A 46 5.27 13.51 2.58
C LYS A 46 4.87 12.04 2.80
N TYR A 47 5.48 11.08 2.10
CA TYR A 47 5.01 9.69 2.11
C TYR A 47 6.02 8.76 2.77
N VAL A 48 5.47 7.79 3.51
CA VAL A 48 6.21 6.71 4.16
C VAL A 48 5.53 5.39 3.82
N GLY A 49 6.29 4.37 3.45
CA GLY A 49 5.69 3.14 2.98
C GLY A 49 6.63 2.00 2.65
N PHE A 50 6.07 1.00 1.98
CA PHE A 50 6.76 -0.22 1.54
C PHE A 50 6.38 -0.54 0.10
N THR A 51 7.34 -1.07 -0.65
CA THR A 51 7.10 -1.60 -1.98
C THR A 51 7.97 -2.82 -2.25
N ASP A 52 7.44 -3.76 -3.03
CA ASP A 52 8.17 -4.90 -3.57
C ASP A 52 8.23 -4.84 -5.11
N THR A 53 8.12 -3.62 -5.68
CA THR A 53 8.02 -3.29 -7.12
C THR A 53 6.70 -3.64 -7.81
N TYR A 54 5.92 -4.59 -7.28
CA TYR A 54 4.60 -4.95 -7.84
C TYR A 54 3.44 -4.26 -7.13
N ARG A 55 3.67 -3.84 -5.89
CA ARG A 55 2.71 -3.06 -5.11
C ARG A 55 3.42 -2.05 -4.23
N LEU A 56 2.68 -1.01 -3.86
CA LEU A 56 3.11 0.05 -2.98
C LEU A 56 2.03 0.30 -1.94
N ALA A 57 2.37 0.24 -0.65
CA ALA A 57 1.56 0.78 0.42
C ALA A 57 2.25 2.03 0.96
N SER A 58 1.53 3.16 1.01
CA SER A 58 2.08 4.42 1.51
C SER A 58 1.08 5.16 2.38
N ILE A 59 1.59 5.83 3.41
CA ILE A 59 0.86 6.76 4.27
C ILE A 59 1.37 8.16 3.98
N LYS A 60 0.46 9.10 3.77
CA LYS A 60 0.76 10.52 3.66
C LYS A 60 0.78 11.17 5.03
N ASP A 61 1.83 11.93 5.34
CA ASP A 61 1.80 12.89 6.43
C ASP A 61 0.87 14.06 6.09
N ILE A 62 -0.10 14.29 6.97
CA ILE A 62 -1.16 15.30 6.82
C ILE A 62 -0.83 16.61 7.55
N HIS A 63 0.31 16.70 8.25
CA HIS A 63 0.77 17.96 8.81
C HIS A 63 1.15 18.91 7.67
N GLU A 64 0.34 19.94 7.45
CA GLU A 64 0.51 20.86 6.32
C GLU A 64 1.73 21.78 6.50
N ASP A 65 2.07 22.10 7.74
CA ASP A 65 3.23 22.90 8.15
C ASP A 65 4.57 22.18 7.93
N LEU A 66 4.56 20.84 7.89
CA LEU A 66 5.75 20.06 7.62
C LEU A 66 5.99 19.95 6.11
N PRO A 67 7.20 20.26 5.61
CA PRO A 67 7.47 20.32 4.17
C PRO A 67 7.56 18.96 3.48
N GLY A 68 7.71 17.87 4.23
CA GLY A 68 8.13 16.58 3.70
C GLY A 68 9.63 16.50 3.43
N THR A 69 10.11 15.29 3.17
CA THR A 69 11.49 15.05 2.72
C THR A 69 11.69 15.50 1.26
N ASN A 70 12.95 15.61 0.84
CA ASN A 70 13.26 15.88 -0.57
C ASN A 70 12.70 14.74 -1.45
N THR A 71 11.80 15.06 -2.37
CA THR A 71 11.25 14.08 -3.29
C THR A 71 12.31 13.53 -4.24
N GLY A 72 13.37 14.28 -4.59
CA GLY A 72 14.40 13.81 -5.51
C GLY A 72 15.20 12.60 -5.02
N ASN A 73 15.32 12.40 -3.70
CA ASN A 73 16.09 11.31 -3.10
C ASN A 73 15.25 10.59 -2.05
N ALA A 74 14.60 9.50 -2.47
CA ALA A 74 13.94 8.59 -1.55
C ALA A 74 14.96 7.91 -0.63
N LEU A 75 14.62 7.81 0.66
CA LEU A 75 15.45 7.22 1.70
C LEU A 75 14.87 5.88 2.13
N MET A 76 15.71 4.92 2.48
CA MET A 76 15.30 3.63 3.04
C MET A 76 15.99 3.37 4.37
N TYR A 77 15.26 2.79 5.33
CA TYR A 77 15.75 2.51 6.67
C TYR A 77 15.51 1.05 7.05
N ASP A 78 16.54 0.41 7.60
CA ASP A 78 16.44 -0.95 8.17
C ASP A 78 15.90 -0.89 9.61
N VAL A 79 14.57 -0.74 9.73
CA VAL A 79 13.88 -0.52 11.02
C VAL A 79 12.65 -1.38 11.20
N LEU A 80 12.46 -2.40 10.36
CA LEU A 80 11.24 -3.23 10.34
C LEU A 80 10.95 -3.91 11.69
N ASP A 81 11.99 -4.32 12.42
CA ASP A 81 11.82 -4.95 13.74
C ASP A 81 11.50 -3.94 14.84
N VAL A 82 12.05 -2.73 14.76
CA VAL A 82 11.80 -1.65 15.71
C VAL A 82 10.38 -1.10 15.53
N LEU A 83 9.93 -0.96 14.28
CA LEU A 83 8.59 -0.46 13.93
C LEU A 83 7.46 -1.25 14.61
N LYS A 84 7.64 -2.54 14.88
CA LYS A 84 6.66 -3.39 15.58
C LYS A 84 6.28 -2.88 16.97
N LYS A 85 7.18 -2.12 17.61
CA LYS A 85 7.01 -1.57 18.97
C LYS A 85 6.95 -0.04 18.98
N ALA A 86 7.01 0.58 17.81
CA ALA A 86 7.05 2.03 17.70
C ALA A 86 5.69 2.65 18.05
N LYS A 87 5.74 3.81 18.71
CA LYS A 87 4.57 4.66 18.97
C LYS A 87 4.45 5.80 17.99
N SER A 88 5.57 6.27 17.46
CA SER A 88 5.62 7.33 16.48
C SER A 88 6.94 7.27 15.74
N LEU A 89 7.00 7.95 14.60
CA LEU A 89 8.26 8.25 13.93
C LEU A 89 8.24 9.69 13.43
N ALA A 90 9.43 10.24 13.25
CA ALA A 90 9.64 11.51 12.58
C ALA A 90 10.87 11.42 11.68
N VAL A 91 10.85 12.16 10.58
CA VAL A 91 12.02 12.35 9.71
C VAL A 91 12.54 13.75 9.92
N LEU A 92 13.85 13.88 10.08
CA LEU A 92 14.52 15.15 10.32
C LEU A 92 15.04 15.76 9.02
N LYS A 93 15.33 17.07 9.03
CA LYS A 93 15.90 17.81 7.90
C LYS A 93 17.23 17.25 7.38
N ASP A 94 18.01 16.61 8.25
CA ASP A 94 19.27 15.95 7.90
C ASP A 94 19.08 14.54 7.30
N GLY A 95 17.83 14.09 7.16
CA GLY A 95 17.50 12.79 6.58
C GLY A 95 17.50 11.64 7.59
N LYS A 96 17.72 11.87 8.87
CA LYS A 96 17.62 10.81 9.89
C LYS A 96 16.17 10.49 10.21
N LEU A 97 15.92 9.22 10.51
CA LEU A 97 14.63 8.74 11.02
C LEU A 97 14.70 8.61 12.54
N ALA A 98 13.84 9.30 13.25
CA ALA A 98 13.66 9.18 14.68
C ALA A 98 12.47 8.28 14.97
N ILE A 99 12.65 7.21 15.76
CA ILE A 99 11.58 6.30 16.15
C ILE A 99 11.42 6.33 17.66
N GLN A 100 10.18 6.54 18.11
CA GLN A 100 9.82 6.46 19.52
C GLN A 100 9.37 5.03 19.87
N VAL A 101 10.01 4.42 20.86
CA VAL A 101 9.57 3.17 21.51
C VAL A 101 9.37 3.44 23.00
N GLY A 102 8.14 3.33 23.47
CA GLY A 102 7.81 3.71 24.85
C GLY A 102 8.07 5.20 25.11
N VAL A 103 9.02 5.50 26.00
CA VAL A 103 9.45 6.87 26.31
C VAL A 103 10.75 7.26 25.61
N GLU A 104 11.41 6.32 24.94
CA GLU A 104 12.72 6.53 24.33
C GLU A 104 12.61 6.80 22.84
N VAL A 105 13.44 7.70 22.36
CA VAL A 105 13.65 7.99 20.94
C VAL A 105 15.06 7.58 20.54
N THR A 106 15.16 6.87 19.42
CA THR A 106 16.40 6.47 18.76
C THR A 106 16.40 7.00 17.33
N GLU A 107 17.53 7.57 16.89
CA GLU A 107 17.75 8.02 15.52
C GLU A 107 18.41 6.92 14.69
N TYR A 108 18.02 6.82 13.43
CA TYR A 108 18.51 5.85 12.45
C TYR A 108 18.97 6.59 11.20
N GLU A 109 20.16 6.24 10.74
CA GLU A 109 20.68 6.71 9.46
C GLU A 109 19.99 5.97 8.30
N PRO A 110 19.78 6.63 7.15
CA PRO A 110 19.34 5.94 5.96
C PRO A 110 20.39 4.92 5.51
N MET A 111 19.92 3.83 4.91
CA MET A 111 20.78 2.80 4.32
C MET A 111 21.64 3.42 3.20
N LYS A 112 22.93 3.13 3.22
CA LYS A 112 23.89 3.62 2.22
C LYS A 112 23.80 2.79 0.95
N ASP A 113 24.02 3.45 -0.19
CA ASP A 113 24.16 2.83 -1.51
C ASP A 113 22.96 1.99 -2.00
N VAL A 114 21.78 2.16 -1.38
CA VAL A 114 20.54 1.52 -1.84
C VAL A 114 19.77 2.48 -2.74
N LYS A 115 19.55 2.07 -3.99
CA LYS A 115 18.60 2.76 -4.88
C LYS A 115 17.20 2.27 -4.57
N VAL A 116 16.33 3.17 -4.12
CA VAL A 116 14.92 2.88 -3.88
C VAL A 116 14.03 3.72 -4.81
N PRO A 117 12.89 3.17 -5.26
CA PRO A 117 11.94 3.93 -6.06
C PRO A 117 11.38 5.10 -5.25
N ASN A 118 11.17 6.21 -5.94
CA ASN A 118 10.52 7.37 -5.37
C ASN A 118 9.02 7.15 -5.28
N ILE A 119 8.56 6.71 -4.11
CA ILE A 119 7.14 6.41 -3.87
C ILE A 119 6.23 7.64 -4.03
N ALA A 120 6.73 8.86 -3.83
CA ALA A 120 5.98 10.09 -4.07
C ALA A 120 5.69 10.25 -5.56
N THR A 121 6.72 10.10 -6.40
CA THR A 121 6.57 10.17 -7.87
C THR A 121 5.72 9.03 -8.40
N VAL A 122 5.88 7.79 -7.90
CA VAL A 122 5.03 6.66 -8.34
C VAL A 122 3.56 6.95 -8.05
N ARG A 123 3.25 7.47 -6.86
CA ARG A 123 1.88 7.80 -6.47
C ARG A 123 1.26 8.90 -7.35
N GLU A 124 2.04 9.93 -7.66
CA GLU A 124 1.58 11.15 -8.33
C GLU A 124 1.66 11.08 -9.85
N GLY A 125 2.57 10.27 -10.40
CA GLY A 125 2.84 10.17 -11.83
C GLY A 125 2.06 9.08 -12.57
N LEU A 126 1.25 8.27 -11.88
CA LEU A 126 0.41 7.26 -12.51
C LEU A 126 -0.89 7.87 -13.03
N ASP A 127 -1.15 7.67 -14.32
CA ASP A 127 -2.36 8.11 -15.00
C ASP A 127 -3.52 7.16 -14.72
N TYR A 128 -4.57 7.66 -14.05
CA TYR A 128 -5.84 6.97 -13.89
C TYR A 128 -6.93 7.64 -14.71
N GLU A 129 -7.78 6.84 -15.32
CA GLU A 129 -8.90 7.31 -16.15
C GLU A 129 -10.17 7.44 -15.33
N THR A 130 -10.44 6.46 -14.48
CA THR A 130 -11.69 6.38 -13.72
C THR A 130 -11.43 6.43 -12.24
N TYR A 131 -12.20 7.28 -11.55
CA TYR A 131 -12.19 7.42 -10.10
C TYR A 131 -13.59 7.12 -9.56
N THR A 132 -13.70 6.18 -8.63
CA THR A 132 -14.98 5.74 -8.05
C THR A 132 -14.82 5.35 -6.59
N GLU A 133 -15.89 5.48 -5.81
CA GLU A 133 -15.99 4.84 -4.50
C GLU A 133 -16.36 3.36 -4.71
N ALA A 134 -15.83 2.49 -3.85
CA ALA A 134 -16.01 1.04 -3.91
C ALA A 134 -16.45 0.49 -2.55
N PHE A 135 -17.33 -0.51 -2.61
CA PHE A 135 -17.93 -1.17 -1.46
C PHE A 135 -17.68 -2.68 -1.55
N PRO A 136 -17.09 -3.31 -0.52
CA PRO A 136 -16.99 -4.77 -0.45
C PRO A 136 -18.35 -5.47 -0.58
N SER A 137 -18.51 -6.29 -1.63
CA SER A 137 -19.73 -7.11 -1.83
C SER A 137 -19.68 -8.43 -1.06
N VAL A 138 -18.54 -8.78 -0.48
CA VAL A 138 -18.32 -10.03 0.27
C VAL A 138 -17.49 -9.79 1.53
N ASN A 139 -17.65 -10.67 2.52
CA ASN A 139 -16.72 -10.72 3.65
C ASN A 139 -15.45 -11.48 3.26
N PHE A 140 -14.36 -10.75 2.97
CA PHE A 140 -13.09 -11.34 2.52
C PHE A 140 -12.41 -12.25 3.56
N ALA A 141 -12.75 -12.10 4.85
CA ALA A 141 -12.24 -12.97 5.91
C ALA A 141 -12.90 -14.35 5.92
N GLU A 142 -14.14 -14.45 5.43
CA GLU A 142 -14.98 -15.64 5.55
C GLU A 142 -15.21 -16.33 4.21
N ASN A 143 -15.28 -15.57 3.13
CA ASN A 143 -15.68 -16.06 1.81
C ASN A 143 -14.79 -17.22 1.31
N VAL A 144 -15.42 -18.36 1.05
CA VAL A 144 -14.75 -19.62 0.67
C VAL A 144 -14.09 -19.51 -0.72
N VAL A 145 -14.76 -18.88 -1.68
CA VAL A 145 -14.24 -18.71 -3.04
C VAL A 145 -12.99 -17.81 -3.02
N TRP A 146 -13.05 -16.69 -2.30
CA TRP A 146 -11.89 -15.81 -2.12
C TRP A 146 -10.71 -16.53 -1.46
N LYS A 147 -10.97 -17.31 -0.40
CA LYS A 147 -9.94 -18.14 0.25
C LYS A 147 -9.29 -19.11 -0.72
N MET A 148 -10.08 -19.78 -1.55
CA MET A 148 -9.58 -20.71 -2.56
C MET A 148 -8.73 -20.00 -3.62
N LEU A 149 -9.18 -18.84 -4.13
CA LEU A 149 -8.44 -18.07 -5.14
C LEU A 149 -7.05 -17.67 -4.66
N LYS A 150 -6.87 -17.42 -3.36
CA LYS A 150 -5.59 -17.03 -2.74
C LYS A 150 -4.60 -18.19 -2.47
N THR A 151 -5.05 -19.43 -2.57
CA THR A 151 -4.17 -20.60 -2.36
C THR A 151 -3.05 -20.64 -3.42
N PRO A 152 -1.91 -21.32 -3.18
CA PRO A 152 -0.88 -21.48 -4.20
C PRO A 152 -1.43 -22.00 -5.53
N ALA A 153 -2.28 -23.05 -5.49
CA ALA A 153 -2.97 -23.55 -6.68
C ALA A 153 -3.86 -22.49 -7.32
N GLY A 154 -4.63 -21.75 -6.51
CA GLY A 154 -5.48 -20.65 -6.97
C GLY A 154 -4.70 -19.51 -7.62
N GLN A 155 -3.51 -19.19 -7.14
CA GLN A 155 -2.65 -18.15 -7.71
C GLN A 155 -1.94 -18.60 -8.98
N GLU A 156 -1.31 -19.78 -8.95
CA GLU A 156 -0.38 -20.24 -9.99
C GLU A 156 -1.06 -20.99 -11.14
N ARG A 157 -2.15 -21.73 -10.86
CA ARG A 157 -2.78 -22.62 -11.85
C ARG A 157 -4.01 -22.02 -12.49
N TYR A 158 -4.75 -21.18 -11.77
CA TYR A 158 -6.03 -20.68 -12.26
C TYR A 158 -5.81 -19.43 -13.10
N LYS A 159 -6.30 -19.42 -14.35
CA LYS A 159 -6.44 -18.16 -15.10
C LYS A 159 -7.51 -17.33 -14.39
N LYS A 160 -7.21 -16.07 -14.09
CA LYS A 160 -8.07 -15.16 -13.32
C LYS A 160 -8.13 -13.81 -14.01
N TYR A 161 -9.33 -13.26 -14.07
CA TYR A 161 -9.58 -11.95 -14.65
C TYR A 161 -10.46 -11.16 -13.69
N PHE A 162 -10.01 -9.94 -13.38
CA PHE A 162 -10.75 -8.94 -12.64
C PHE A 162 -11.44 -8.04 -13.66
N LYS A 163 -12.77 -8.14 -13.70
CA LYS A 163 -13.62 -7.37 -14.61
C LYS A 163 -14.25 -6.24 -13.83
N PHE A 164 -13.87 -5.02 -14.18
CA PHE A 164 -14.48 -3.79 -13.70
C PHE A 164 -15.50 -3.38 -14.76
N GLU A 165 -16.77 -3.71 -14.54
CA GLU A 165 -17.83 -3.49 -15.50
C GLU A 165 -19.18 -3.34 -14.80
N SER A 166 -20.09 -2.56 -15.37
CA SER A 166 -21.48 -2.45 -14.91
C SER A 166 -21.62 -2.12 -13.43
N GLY A 167 -20.76 -1.23 -12.92
CA GLY A 167 -20.77 -0.81 -11.51
C GLY A 167 -20.29 -1.89 -10.54
N LYS A 168 -19.52 -2.89 -11.00
CA LYS A 168 -19.05 -4.00 -10.17
C LYS A 168 -17.60 -4.37 -10.48
N VAL A 169 -16.98 -5.05 -9.54
CA VAL A 169 -15.73 -5.79 -9.78
C VAL A 169 -16.00 -7.27 -9.58
N ILE A 170 -15.86 -8.03 -10.65
CA ILE A 170 -16.11 -9.47 -10.69
C ILE A 170 -14.79 -10.18 -10.95
N VAL A 171 -14.48 -11.18 -10.13
CA VAL A 171 -13.40 -12.12 -10.37
C VAL A 171 -13.96 -13.31 -11.13
N GLU A 172 -13.49 -13.46 -12.36
CA GLU A 172 -13.74 -14.61 -13.20
C GLU A 172 -12.50 -15.51 -13.19
N ALA A 173 -12.64 -16.73 -12.69
CA ALA A 173 -11.52 -17.66 -12.56
C ALA A 173 -11.82 -19.01 -13.22
N TYR A 174 -10.78 -19.62 -13.78
CA TYR A 174 -10.82 -20.89 -14.49
C TYR A 174 -9.89 -21.90 -13.80
N PRO A 175 -10.41 -22.72 -12.86
CA PRO A 175 -9.60 -23.75 -12.21
C PRO A 175 -9.07 -24.84 -13.15
N ASN A 176 -9.81 -25.09 -14.23
CA ASN A 176 -9.50 -26.00 -15.33
C ASN A 176 -10.32 -25.58 -16.56
N GLU A 177 -10.12 -26.23 -17.70
CA GLU A 177 -10.78 -25.91 -18.97
C GLU A 177 -12.32 -26.06 -18.94
N ASN A 178 -12.84 -26.87 -18.00
CA ASN A 178 -14.26 -27.22 -17.93
C ASN A 178 -15.00 -26.53 -16.79
N SER A 179 -14.31 -25.75 -15.95
CA SER A 179 -14.87 -25.15 -14.74
C SER A 179 -14.65 -23.65 -14.73
N LYS A 180 -15.69 -22.92 -14.35
CA LYS A 180 -15.67 -21.47 -14.23
C LYS A 180 -16.22 -21.05 -12.89
N LEU A 181 -15.54 -20.10 -12.25
CA LEU A 181 -15.94 -19.48 -11.00
C LEU A 181 -16.16 -18.00 -11.21
N PHE A 182 -17.20 -17.49 -10.54
CA PHE A 182 -17.51 -16.07 -10.51
C PHE A 182 -17.64 -15.63 -9.06
N LEU A 183 -17.00 -14.50 -8.74
CA LEU A 183 -17.13 -13.86 -7.45
C LEU A 183 -17.21 -12.36 -7.65
N GLU A 184 -18.37 -11.77 -7.38
CA GLU A 184 -18.47 -10.32 -7.22
C GLU A 184 -17.77 -9.93 -5.92
N ILE A 185 -16.74 -9.09 -6.02
CA ILE A 185 -15.93 -8.69 -4.86
C ILE A 185 -16.20 -7.25 -4.43
N LEU A 186 -16.63 -6.39 -5.35
CA LEU A 186 -16.91 -4.99 -5.08
C LEU A 186 -18.13 -4.49 -5.87
N GLU A 187 -18.89 -3.61 -5.25
CA GLU A 187 -19.84 -2.70 -5.89
C GLU A 187 -19.17 -1.33 -6.05
N LEU A 188 -19.36 -0.70 -7.21
CA LEU A 188 -18.77 0.58 -7.59
C LEU A 188 -19.87 1.62 -7.73
N LYS A 189 -19.67 2.79 -7.13
CA LYS A 189 -20.63 3.90 -7.22
C LYS A 189 -20.80 4.42 -8.66
N LYS A 190 -19.76 4.33 -9.49
CA LYS A 190 -19.83 4.68 -10.93
C LYS A 190 -19.87 3.41 -11.79
N ASP A 191 -20.76 3.41 -12.77
CA ASP A 191 -21.07 2.27 -13.65
C ASP A 191 -20.27 2.24 -14.97
N ARG A 192 -19.69 3.37 -15.39
CA ARG A 192 -19.00 3.52 -16.69
C ARG A 192 -17.60 2.90 -16.78
N THR A 193 -17.16 2.17 -15.76
CA THR A 193 -15.86 1.51 -15.80
C THR A 193 -15.93 0.31 -16.74
N SER A 194 -14.98 0.17 -17.66
CA SER A 194 -14.79 -1.06 -18.45
C SER A 194 -13.30 -1.39 -18.48
N LEU A 195 -12.88 -2.31 -17.62
CA LEU A 195 -11.50 -2.80 -17.57
C LEU A 195 -11.49 -4.29 -17.27
N VAL A 196 -10.71 -5.05 -18.03
CA VAL A 196 -10.36 -6.44 -17.69
C VAL A 196 -8.87 -6.49 -17.46
N THR A 197 -8.47 -6.95 -16.28
CA THR A 197 -7.05 -7.06 -15.91
C THR A 197 -6.81 -8.30 -15.05
N ASN A 198 -5.56 -8.67 -14.82
CA ASN A 198 -5.17 -9.77 -13.95
C ASN A 198 -4.44 -9.20 -12.73
N LEU A 199 -5.00 -9.38 -11.54
CA LEU A 199 -4.43 -8.91 -10.28
C LEU A 199 -4.11 -10.11 -9.37
N ASP A 200 -3.06 -10.01 -8.56
CA ASP A 200 -2.75 -11.03 -7.57
C ASP A 200 -3.72 -10.94 -6.38
N CYS A 201 -4.46 -12.01 -6.11
CA CYS A 201 -5.46 -12.00 -5.02
C CYS A 201 -4.82 -11.88 -3.64
N LYS A 202 -3.57 -12.36 -3.42
CA LYS A 202 -2.86 -12.17 -2.15
C LYS A 202 -2.48 -10.71 -1.95
N TYR A 203 -2.15 -9.99 -3.03
CA TYR A 203 -1.89 -8.55 -2.95
C TYR A 203 -3.16 -7.80 -2.56
N LEU A 204 -4.30 -8.12 -3.17
CA LEU A 204 -5.57 -7.50 -2.83
C LEU A 204 -6.06 -7.90 -1.43
N ASP A 205 -5.84 -9.13 -1.00
CA ASP A 205 -6.24 -9.62 0.33
C ASP A 205 -5.61 -8.80 1.47
N LEU A 206 -4.38 -8.33 1.26
CA LEU A 206 -3.70 -7.49 2.25
C LEU A 206 -4.45 -6.17 2.46
N TRP A 207 -4.93 -5.55 1.37
CA TRP A 207 -5.77 -4.35 1.42
C TRP A 207 -7.12 -4.64 2.08
N PHE A 208 -7.84 -5.66 1.61
CA PHE A 208 -9.19 -5.96 2.11
C PHE A 208 -9.22 -6.34 3.60
N LYS A 209 -8.17 -7.01 4.10
CA LYS A 209 -8.03 -7.28 5.54
C LYS A 209 -7.86 -6.00 6.35
N TRP A 210 -7.13 -5.01 5.81
CA TRP A 210 -6.92 -3.74 6.49
C TRP A 210 -8.20 -2.92 6.55
N THR A 211 -8.91 -2.83 5.42
CA THR A 211 -10.16 -2.04 5.35
C THR A 211 -11.32 -2.70 6.10
N LYS A 212 -11.24 -3.99 6.46
CA LYS A 212 -12.26 -4.70 7.26
C LYS A 212 -13.68 -4.53 6.71
N ASN A 213 -13.84 -4.77 5.41
CA ASN A 213 -15.12 -4.63 4.69
C ASN A 213 -15.72 -3.20 4.66
N SER A 214 -14.95 -2.17 5.00
CA SER A 214 -15.38 -0.77 4.83
C SER A 214 -15.16 -0.27 3.41
N LYS A 215 -15.89 0.78 3.04
CA LYS A 215 -15.74 1.48 1.75
C LYS A 215 -14.39 2.17 1.63
N PHE A 216 -13.93 2.34 0.39
CA PHE A 216 -12.69 3.01 0.02
C PHE A 216 -12.79 3.56 -1.41
N ASP A 217 -11.87 4.41 -1.79
CA ASP A 217 -11.78 4.95 -3.15
C ASP A 217 -10.90 4.07 -4.05
N LEU A 218 -11.26 4.03 -5.33
CA LEU A 218 -10.54 3.38 -6.40
C LEU A 218 -10.18 4.38 -7.48
N ALA A 219 -8.94 4.30 -7.94
CA ALA A 219 -8.50 4.88 -9.21
C ALA A 219 -8.05 3.76 -10.14
N ILE A 220 -8.60 3.76 -11.35
CA ILE A 220 -8.49 2.66 -12.32
C ILE A 220 -7.82 3.23 -13.57
N GLY A 221 -6.78 2.54 -14.03
CA GLY A 221 -6.01 2.95 -15.19
C GLY A 221 -6.73 2.76 -16.52
N LYS A 222 -6.10 3.27 -17.59
CA LYS A 222 -6.66 3.33 -18.95
C LYS A 222 -6.77 1.98 -19.66
N ASN A 223 -5.97 1.00 -19.27
CA ASN A 223 -5.93 -0.32 -19.88
C ASN A 223 -5.43 -1.39 -18.90
N SER A 224 -5.43 -2.66 -19.34
CA SER A 224 -5.11 -3.84 -18.53
C SER A 224 -3.72 -3.85 -17.92
N ASN A 225 -2.79 -3.03 -18.45
CA ASN A 225 -1.40 -2.94 -18.00
C ASN A 225 -1.17 -1.78 -17.02
N CYS A 226 -2.18 -0.94 -16.78
CA CYS A 226 -2.11 0.14 -15.82
C CYS A 226 -2.37 -0.35 -14.40
N ALA A 227 -1.74 0.32 -13.43
CA ALA A 227 -1.96 0.07 -12.02
C ALA A 227 -3.41 0.34 -11.60
N VAL A 228 -3.83 -0.33 -10.53
CA VAL A 228 -5.06 0.01 -9.79
C VAL A 228 -4.64 0.58 -8.44
N LYS A 229 -5.16 1.75 -8.09
CA LYS A 229 -4.94 2.38 -6.79
C LYS A 229 -6.18 2.29 -5.93
N PHE A 230 -5.97 1.90 -4.70
CA PHE A 230 -6.93 1.87 -3.61
C PHE A 230 -6.54 2.97 -2.62
N SER A 231 -7.49 3.76 -2.18
CA SER A 231 -7.25 4.90 -1.31
C SER A 231 -8.26 4.90 -0.17
N LYS A 232 -7.79 5.12 1.06
CA LYS A 232 -8.67 5.34 2.20
C LYS A 232 -7.97 6.20 3.24
N ASP A 233 -8.65 7.26 3.66
CA ASP A 233 -8.10 8.27 4.56
C ASP A 233 -6.79 8.84 3.98
N LYS A 234 -5.67 8.68 4.68
CA LYS A 234 -4.33 9.10 4.23
C LYS A 234 -3.46 7.95 3.73
N VAL A 235 -4.07 6.79 3.44
CA VAL A 235 -3.40 5.57 3.00
C VAL A 235 -3.71 5.30 1.54
N ASP A 236 -2.67 5.09 0.75
CA ASP A 236 -2.76 4.65 -0.62
C ASP A 236 -2.11 3.28 -0.77
N TYR A 237 -2.74 2.41 -1.55
CA TYR A 237 -2.24 1.11 -1.93
C TYR A 237 -2.36 0.94 -3.45
N ILE A 238 -1.24 0.76 -4.12
CA ILE A 238 -1.16 0.64 -5.57
C ILE A 238 -0.75 -0.78 -5.91
N VAL A 239 -1.46 -1.41 -6.84
CA VAL A 239 -1.18 -2.77 -7.31
C VAL A 239 -0.98 -2.75 -8.82
N MET A 240 0.16 -3.25 -9.25
CA MET A 240 0.45 -3.49 -10.66
C MET A 240 -0.27 -4.76 -11.13
N PRO A 241 -0.80 -4.76 -12.35
CA PRO A 241 -1.36 -5.97 -12.92
C PRO A 241 -0.27 -6.99 -13.23
N LEU A 242 -0.62 -8.26 -13.09
CA LEU A 242 0.17 -9.37 -13.62
C LEU A 242 0.06 -9.33 -15.13
N SER A 243 1.18 -9.54 -15.84
CA SER A 243 1.17 -9.62 -17.29
C SER A 243 0.13 -10.64 -17.75
N MET A 244 -0.83 -10.17 -18.54
CA MET A 244 -1.75 -11.03 -19.27
C MET A 244 -0.91 -11.64 -20.39
N MET A 245 -0.56 -12.93 -20.29
CA MET A 245 0.00 -13.62 -21.45
C MET A 245 -1.09 -13.66 -22.53
N GLU A 246 -0.83 -12.99 -23.65
CA GLU A 246 -1.63 -13.05 -24.87
C GLU A 246 -1.68 -14.48 -25.44
#